data_AF-A0A0M0HIA2-F1
#
_entry.id   AF-A0A0M0HIA2-F1
#
_cell.length_a   1.000
_cell.length_b   1.000
_cell.length_c   1.000
_cell.angle_alpha   90.00
_cell.angle_beta   90.00
_cell.angle_gamma   90.00
#
_symmetry.space_group_name_H-M   'P 1'
#
loop_
_entity.id
_entity.type
_entity.pdbx_description
1 polymer ?
#
loop_
_entity_poly.entity_id
_entity_poly.type
_entity_poly.pdbx_seq_one_letter_code
_entity_poly.pdbx_strand_id
1 'polypeptide(L)'
;MEERVRKREVKVCPVVLRKSGNYRELLLFEHPLADVQLVKGTLEQSDISIESAALRELEEESGLSSVSSTHYLGSWESGFQNQLWHFVLCEIDQEPPNNWSFFTQDDGGHEFNFFWYKLGSKPDFKCHKVFFDAIKQVEILCI
;
A
#
# COMPACT_ATOMS: atom_id res chain seq x y z
N MET A 1 -9.72 -7.86 -17.68
CA MET A 1 -8.74 -8.04 -16.59
C MET A 1 -7.42 -8.59 -17.13
N GLU A 2 -7.39 -9.74 -17.80
CA GLU A 2 -6.15 -10.36 -18.33
C GLU A 2 -5.27 -9.44 -19.19
N GLU A 3 -5.86 -8.66 -20.09
CA GLU A 3 -5.07 -7.74 -20.93
C GLU A 3 -4.35 -6.66 -20.08
N ARG A 4 -5.03 -6.14 -19.06
CA ARG A 4 -4.45 -5.15 -18.14
C ARG A 4 -3.36 -5.76 -17.27
N VAL A 5 -3.53 -7.01 -16.84
CA VAL A 5 -2.48 -7.78 -16.13
C VAL A 5 -1.25 -7.93 -17.02
N ARG A 6 -1.42 -8.35 -18.28
CA ARG A 6 -0.31 -8.42 -19.26
C ARG A 6 0.38 -7.08 -19.50
N LYS A 7 -0.37 -5.97 -19.47
CA LYS A 7 0.17 -4.60 -19.59
C LYS A 7 0.72 -4.03 -18.28
N ARG A 8 0.69 -4.78 -17.17
CA ARG A 8 1.10 -4.33 -15.82
C ARG A 8 0.31 -3.10 -15.33
N GLU A 9 -0.92 -2.96 -15.82
CA GLU A 9 -1.86 -1.88 -15.47
C GLU A 9 -2.71 -2.23 -14.23
N VAL A 10 -2.65 -3.45 -13.73
CA VAL A 10 -3.33 -3.83 -12.48
C VAL A 10 -2.35 -3.73 -11.32
N LYS A 11 -2.69 -2.89 -10.34
CA LYS A 11 -1.91 -2.70 -9.12
C LYS A 11 -2.65 -3.26 -7.93
N VAL A 12 -1.90 -3.79 -6.98
CA VAL A 12 -2.39 -4.18 -5.66
C VAL A 12 -1.72 -3.31 -4.62
N CYS A 13 -2.50 -2.88 -3.64
CA CYS A 13 -2.08 -1.98 -2.58
C CYS A 13 -2.51 -2.60 -1.24
N PRO A 14 -1.59 -3.23 -0.50
CA PRO A 14 -1.87 -3.67 0.85
C PRO A 14 -2.08 -2.44 1.74
N VAL A 15 -3.21 -2.43 2.42
CA VAL A 15 -3.62 -1.40 3.36
C VAL A 15 -3.41 -1.93 4.76
N VAL A 16 -2.46 -1.35 5.47
CA VAL A 16 -2.20 -1.69 6.87
C VAL A 16 -2.68 -0.53 7.74
N LEU A 17 -3.59 -0.84 8.67
CA LEU A 17 -4.15 0.13 9.59
C LEU A 17 -3.83 -0.25 11.03
N ARG A 18 -3.54 0.77 11.86
CA ARG A 18 -3.52 0.61 13.32
C ARG A 18 -4.50 1.57 13.99
N LYS A 19 -4.94 1.20 15.20
CA LYS A 19 -5.77 2.07 16.04
C LYS A 19 -4.86 2.87 16.96
N SER A 20 -5.05 4.20 16.97
CA SER A 20 -4.39 5.08 17.93
C SER A 20 -5.46 5.96 18.56
N GLY A 21 -5.85 5.63 19.79
CA GLY A 21 -7.02 6.23 20.44
C GLY A 21 -8.31 6.08 19.62
N ASN A 22 -8.94 7.21 19.26
CA ASN A 22 -10.20 7.25 18.49
C ASN A 22 -9.99 7.38 16.97
N TYR A 23 -8.75 7.30 16.48
CA TYR A 23 -8.44 7.44 15.07
C TYR A 23 -7.71 6.21 14.53
N ARG A 24 -7.74 6.07 13.20
CA ARG A 24 -6.99 5.07 12.46
C ARG A 24 -5.79 5.74 11.80
N GLU A 25 -4.67 5.05 11.81
CA GLU A 25 -3.46 5.46 11.09
C GLU A 25 -3.16 4.45 9.99
N LEU A 26 -2.79 4.96 8.82
CA LEU A 26 -2.39 4.22 7.66
C LEU A 26 -0.86 4.15 7.60
N LEU A 27 -0.33 2.96 7.33
CA LEU A 27 1.08 2.79 7.07
C LEU A 27 1.46 3.39 5.71
N LEU A 28 2.47 4.27 5.72
CA LEU A 28 3.08 4.86 4.54
C LEU A 28 4.60 4.72 4.64
N PHE A 29 5.31 5.01 3.55
CA PHE A 29 6.75 5.14 3.58
C PHE A 29 7.23 6.36 2.79
N GLU A 30 8.39 6.89 3.15
CA GLU A 30 9.15 7.86 2.36
C GLU A 30 10.13 7.13 1.45
N HIS A 31 9.93 7.28 0.13
CA HIS A 31 10.86 6.79 -0.88
C HIS A 31 12.04 7.76 -1.00
N PRO A 32 13.30 7.29 -1.04
CA PRO A 32 14.48 8.17 -1.05
C PRO A 32 14.53 9.12 -2.25
N LEU A 33 13.83 8.77 -3.34
CA LEU A 33 13.85 9.49 -4.62
C LEU A 33 12.47 9.98 -5.11
N ALA A 34 11.38 9.60 -4.44
CA ALA A 34 10.03 9.73 -5.02
C ALA A 34 8.96 10.09 -3.99
N ASP A 35 9.37 10.80 -2.93
CA ASP A 35 8.51 11.30 -1.86
C ASP A 35 7.69 10.18 -1.16
N VAL A 36 6.61 10.54 -0.44
CA VAL A 36 5.79 9.59 0.32
C VAL A 36 4.85 8.78 -0.57
N GLN A 37 4.77 7.48 -0.29
CA GLN A 37 3.97 6.51 -1.04
C GLN A 37 3.25 5.51 -0.12
N LEU A 38 2.28 4.80 -0.70
CA LEU A 38 1.77 3.54 -0.12
C LEU A 38 2.59 2.39 -0.70
N VAL A 39 2.68 1.29 0.06
CA VAL A 39 3.11 0.00 -0.49
C VAL A 39 2.18 -0.38 -1.64
N LYS A 40 2.78 -0.75 -2.77
CA LYS A 40 2.03 -1.23 -3.92
C LYS A 40 2.96 -2.00 -4.85
N GLY A 41 2.37 -2.92 -5.60
CA GLY A 41 3.02 -3.37 -6.82
C GLY A 41 2.05 -3.96 -7.81
N THR A 42 2.57 -4.82 -8.67
CA THR A 42 1.85 -5.28 -9.86
C THR A 42 1.18 -6.61 -9.55
N LEU A 43 -0.09 -6.75 -9.95
CA LEU A 43 -0.70 -8.08 -9.99
C LEU A 43 -0.02 -8.89 -11.09
N GLU A 44 0.75 -9.92 -10.71
CA GLU A 44 1.47 -10.78 -11.63
C GLU A 44 0.58 -11.93 -12.11
N GLN A 45 0.91 -12.51 -13.26
CA GLN A 45 0.12 -13.60 -13.85
C GLN A 45 0.18 -14.89 -13.01
N SER A 46 1.22 -15.02 -12.18
CA SER A 46 1.43 -16.13 -11.24
C SER A 46 0.71 -15.96 -9.91
N ASP A 47 0.21 -14.76 -9.59
CA ASP A 47 -0.51 -14.53 -8.35
C ASP A 47 -1.84 -15.30 -8.36
N ILE A 48 -2.16 -15.95 -7.25
CA ILE A 48 -3.35 -16.79 -7.10
C ILE A 48 -4.61 -15.93 -6.94
N SER A 49 -4.48 -14.78 -6.28
CA SER A 49 -5.54 -13.79 -6.10
C SER A 49 -4.97 -12.38 -5.92
N ILE A 50 -5.86 -11.38 -5.85
CA ILE A 50 -5.51 -9.99 -5.53
C ILE A 50 -4.91 -9.90 -4.12
N GLU A 51 -5.48 -10.64 -3.17
CA GLU A 51 -5.02 -10.69 -1.79
C GLU A 51 -3.64 -11.35 -1.68
N SER A 52 -3.40 -12.46 -2.40
CA SER A 52 -2.07 -13.09 -2.39
C SER A 52 -1.00 -12.16 -2.95
N ALA A 53 -1.33 -11.41 -4.01
CA ALA A 53 -0.42 -10.41 -4.57
C ALA A 53 -0.17 -9.26 -3.59
N ALA A 54 -1.20 -8.76 -2.90
CA ALA A 54 -1.05 -7.70 -1.91
C ALA A 54 -0.18 -8.15 -0.71
N LEU A 55 -0.30 -9.41 -0.28
CA LEU A 55 0.57 -9.99 0.76
C LEU A 55 2.02 -10.08 0.31
N ARG A 56 2.27 -10.54 -0.92
CA ARG A 56 3.61 -10.61 -1.51
C ARG A 56 4.26 -9.23 -1.54
N GLU A 57 3.58 -8.23 -2.09
CA GLU A 57 4.10 -6.85 -2.17
C GLU A 57 4.32 -6.24 -0.77
N LEU A 58 3.48 -6.58 0.22
CA LEU A 58 3.69 -6.15 1.61
C LEU A 58 4.97 -6.73 2.21
N GLU A 59 5.24 -8.01 1.98
CA GLU A 59 6.47 -8.64 2.44
C GLU A 59 7.70 -8.08 1.70
N GLU A 60 7.61 -7.94 0.37
CA GLU A 60 8.71 -7.49 -0.49
C GLU A 60 9.11 -6.03 -0.24
N GLU A 61 8.17 -5.12 0.00
CA GLU A 61 8.46 -3.69 0.19
C GLU A 61 8.60 -3.25 1.65
N SER A 62 8.01 -3.97 2.61
CA SER A 62 8.03 -3.55 4.03
C SER A 62 8.56 -4.59 5.02
N GLY A 63 8.79 -5.84 4.58
CA GLY A 63 9.18 -6.95 5.44
C GLY A 63 8.09 -7.45 6.39
N LEU A 64 6.83 -7.02 6.21
CA LEU A 64 5.72 -7.44 7.06
C LEU A 64 5.06 -8.70 6.46
N SER A 65 5.36 -9.86 7.04
CA SER A 65 4.81 -11.15 6.59
C SER A 65 3.82 -11.81 7.56
N SER A 66 3.78 -11.38 8.82
CA SER A 66 2.85 -11.88 9.85
C SER A 66 1.48 -11.23 9.75
N VAL A 67 0.73 -11.57 8.69
CA VAL A 67 -0.64 -11.11 8.43
C VAL A 67 -1.64 -12.19 8.87
N SER A 68 -2.56 -11.82 9.75
CA SER A 68 -3.54 -12.71 10.37
C SER A 68 -4.79 -12.91 9.51
N SER A 69 -5.18 -11.86 8.78
CA SER A 69 -6.32 -11.89 7.87
C SER A 69 -6.18 -10.85 6.75
N THR A 70 -6.85 -11.10 5.64
CA THR A 70 -6.99 -10.14 4.54
C THR A 70 -8.45 -9.88 4.23
N HIS A 71 -8.75 -8.64 3.81
CA HIS A 71 -10.07 -8.25 3.35
C HIS A 71 -9.98 -7.38 2.11
N TYR A 72 -10.56 -7.82 1.01
CA TYR A 72 -10.65 -6.99 -0.19
C TYR A 72 -11.57 -5.78 0.06
N LEU A 73 -11.04 -4.58 -0.12
CA LEU A 73 -11.75 -3.33 0.16
C LEU A 73 -12.46 -2.79 -1.07
N GLY A 74 -11.84 -2.90 -2.25
CA GLY A 74 -12.37 -2.35 -3.48
C GLY A 74 -11.30 -2.04 -4.51
N SER A 75 -11.71 -1.40 -5.59
CA SER A 75 -10.79 -0.96 -6.64
C SER A 75 -11.06 0.47 -7.09
N TRP A 76 -10.04 1.07 -7.69
CA TRP A 76 -10.05 2.46 -8.15
C TRP A 76 -9.31 2.61 -9.48
N GLU A 77 -9.97 3.21 -10.46
CA GLU A 77 -9.32 3.65 -11.70
C GLU A 77 -8.55 4.93 -11.41
N SER A 78 -7.22 4.83 -11.36
CA SER A 78 -6.38 5.95 -10.91
C SER A 78 -6.30 7.10 -11.92
N GLY A 79 -6.63 6.81 -13.19
CA GLY A 79 -6.39 7.72 -14.31
C GLY A 79 -4.91 7.98 -14.60
N PHE A 80 -3.99 7.39 -13.83
CA PHE A 80 -2.56 7.49 -13.99
C PHE A 80 -2.05 6.22 -14.68
N GLN A 81 -1.46 6.38 -15.87
CA GLN A 81 -0.93 5.26 -16.67
C GLN A 81 -1.95 4.11 -16.87
N ASN A 82 -3.24 4.45 -16.99
CA ASN A 82 -4.35 3.49 -17.10
C ASN A 82 -4.40 2.45 -15.98
N GLN A 83 -3.88 2.76 -14.79
CA GLN A 83 -3.79 1.77 -13.71
C GLN A 83 -5.12 1.60 -12.97
N LEU A 84 -5.49 0.34 -12.73
CA LEU A 84 -6.56 -0.06 -11.78
C LEU A 84 -5.90 -0.58 -10.52
N TRP A 85 -6.18 0.09 -9.41
CA TRP A 85 -5.62 -0.26 -8.11
C TRP A 85 -6.65 -1.06 -7.33
N HIS A 86 -6.22 -2.17 -6.76
CA HIS A 86 -6.99 -2.99 -5.83
C HIS A 86 -6.46 -2.80 -4.42
N PHE A 87 -7.34 -2.46 -3.48
CA PHE A 87 -6.98 -2.25 -2.08
C PHE A 87 -7.35 -3.48 -1.26
N VAL A 88 -6.42 -3.97 -0.45
CA VAL A 88 -6.60 -5.13 0.42
C VAL A 88 -6.22 -4.74 1.83
N LEU A 89 -7.15 -4.76 2.77
CA LEU A 89 -6.84 -4.61 4.18
C LEU A 89 -6.04 -5.82 4.65
N CYS A 90 -4.87 -5.59 5.24
CA CYS A 90 -4.03 -6.61 5.85
C CYS A 90 -3.97 -6.39 7.36
N GLU A 91 -4.55 -7.30 8.13
CA GLU A 91 -4.49 -7.27 9.60
C GLU A 91 -3.21 -7.95 10.08
N ILE A 92 -2.38 -7.23 10.83
CA ILE A 92 -1.08 -7.71 11.31
C ILE A 92 -1.17 -8.19 12.77
N ASP A 93 -0.52 -9.32 13.06
CA ASP A 93 -0.54 -9.92 14.41
C ASP A 93 0.24 -9.12 15.44
N GLN A 94 1.35 -8.51 15.01
CA GLN A 94 2.23 -7.72 15.86
C GLN A 94 2.24 -6.30 15.35
N GLU A 95 1.94 -5.36 16.24
CA GLU A 95 1.95 -3.95 15.91
C GLU A 95 3.40 -3.48 15.64
N PRO A 96 3.72 -3.01 14.43
CA PRO A 96 5.05 -2.53 14.08
C PRO A 96 5.41 -1.29 14.91
N PRO A 97 6.71 -0.95 15.01
CA PRO A 97 7.14 0.27 15.67
C PRO A 97 6.54 1.52 15.00
N ASN A 98 6.64 2.67 15.68
CA ASN A 98 6.15 3.95 15.14
C ASN A 98 6.85 4.38 13.85
N ASN A 99 8.07 3.90 13.63
CA ASN A 99 8.82 4.04 12.40
C ASN A 99 9.85 2.91 12.31
N TRP A 100 10.20 2.54 11.10
CA TRP A 100 11.34 1.65 10.81
C TRP A 100 11.81 1.88 9.38
N SER A 101 13.03 1.44 9.11
CA SER A 101 13.57 1.40 7.75
C SER A 101 13.59 -0.04 7.25
N PHE A 102 13.31 -0.24 5.97
CA PHE A 102 13.38 -1.54 5.33
C PHE A 102 14.08 -1.41 3.99
N PHE A 103 15.09 -2.25 3.76
CA PHE A 103 15.76 -2.35 2.46
C PHE A 103 15.01 -3.35 1.59
N THR A 104 14.25 -2.84 0.62
CA THR A 104 13.61 -3.68 -0.40
C THR A 104 14.58 -3.94 -1.55
N GLN A 105 14.52 -5.13 -2.12
CA GLN A 105 15.21 -5.45 -3.39
C GLN A 105 14.43 -4.96 -4.61
N ASP A 106 13.15 -4.60 -4.41
CA ASP A 106 12.30 -4.09 -5.47
C ASP A 106 12.67 -2.64 -5.81
N ASP A 107 12.23 -2.24 -7.00
CA ASP A 107 12.53 -0.93 -7.60
C ASP A 107 14.04 -0.59 -7.70
N GLY A 108 14.90 -1.62 -7.73
CA GLY A 108 16.35 -1.44 -7.89
C GLY A 108 17.14 -1.31 -6.60
N GLY A 109 16.56 -1.67 -5.44
CA GLY A 109 17.30 -1.74 -4.18
C GLY A 109 17.28 -0.41 -3.42
N HIS A 110 16.22 -0.19 -2.64
CA HIS A 110 16.01 1.07 -1.93
C HIS A 110 15.68 0.85 -0.45
N GLU A 111 16.11 1.80 0.38
CA GLU A 111 15.71 1.85 1.78
C GLU A 111 14.48 2.74 1.93
N PHE A 112 13.36 2.15 2.36
CA PHE A 112 12.10 2.84 2.61
C PHE A 112 11.96 3.15 4.09
N ASN A 113 11.58 4.39 4.42
CA ASN A 113 11.35 4.81 5.79
C ASN A 113 9.86 4.83 6.09
N PHE A 114 9.39 3.83 6.83
CA PHE A 114 7.99 3.63 7.18
C PHE A 114 7.55 4.49 8.36
N PHE A 115 6.33 5.00 8.29
CA PHE A 115 5.70 5.78 9.35
C PHE A 115 4.17 5.70 9.27
N TRP A 116 3.49 6.15 10.32
CA TRP A 116 2.04 6.10 10.43
C TRP A 116 1.40 7.46 10.18
N TYR A 117 0.48 7.51 9.21
CA TYR A 117 -0.27 8.71 8.86
C TYR A 117 -1.70 8.63 9.39
N LYS A 118 -2.11 9.62 10.17
CA LYS A 118 -3.47 9.73 10.69
C LYS A 118 -4.47 10.06 9.58
N LEU A 119 -5.35 9.11 9.27
CA LEU A 119 -6.41 9.29 8.27
C LEU A 119 -7.31 10.48 8.60
N GLY A 120 -7.73 11.22 7.57
CA GLY A 120 -8.55 12.43 7.69
C GLY A 120 -7.77 13.69 8.09
N SER A 121 -6.47 13.59 8.39
CA SER A 121 -5.62 14.75 8.66
C SER A 121 -5.13 15.40 7.36
N LYS A 122 -4.70 16.66 7.41
CA LYS A 122 -4.00 17.26 6.26
C LYS A 122 -2.57 16.69 6.21
N PRO A 123 -2.12 16.09 5.09
CA PRO A 123 -0.72 15.68 4.95
C PRO A 123 0.24 16.87 5.09
N ASP A 124 1.32 16.67 5.83
CA ASP A 124 2.43 17.61 6.02
C ASP A 124 3.70 17.18 5.25
N PHE A 125 3.62 16.10 4.47
CA PHE A 125 4.67 15.57 3.62
C PHE A 125 4.41 15.83 2.13
N LYS A 126 5.46 15.70 1.31
CA LYS A 126 5.34 15.69 -0.15
C LYS A 126 4.87 14.31 -0.60
N CYS A 127 4.01 14.29 -1.62
CA CYS A 127 3.42 13.08 -2.15
C CYS A 127 2.97 13.33 -3.58
N HIS A 128 3.33 12.45 -4.51
CA HIS A 128 2.85 12.57 -5.89
C HIS A 128 1.33 12.37 -5.94
N LYS A 129 0.65 13.08 -6.86
CA LYS A 129 -0.82 13.17 -6.91
C LYS A 129 -1.53 11.81 -6.86
N VAL A 130 -1.02 10.82 -7.60
CA VAL A 130 -1.64 9.47 -7.64
C VAL A 130 -1.66 8.78 -6.27
N PHE A 131 -0.61 8.95 -5.46
CA PHE A 131 -0.54 8.38 -4.11
C PHE A 131 -1.40 9.17 -3.14
N PHE A 132 -1.43 10.50 -3.26
CA PHE A 132 -2.35 11.32 -2.48
C PHE A 132 -3.81 10.92 -2.73
N ASP A 133 -4.19 10.74 -4.00
CA ASP A 133 -5.53 10.31 -4.38
C ASP A 133 -5.82 8.87 -3.89
N ALA A 134 -4.84 7.97 -3.92
CA ALA A 134 -4.95 6.62 -3.37
C ALA A 134 -5.17 6.63 -1.84
N ILE A 135 -4.47 7.50 -1.09
CA ILE A 135 -4.73 7.70 0.35
C ILE A 135 -6.19 8.14 0.57
N LYS A 136 -6.72 9.03 -0.29
CA LYS A 136 -8.14 9.43 -0.24
C LYS A 136 -9.10 8.28 -0.54
N GLN A 137 -8.75 7.36 -1.44
CA GLN A 137 -9.54 6.14 -1.63
C GLN A 137 -9.55 5.27 -0.37
N VAL A 138 -8.40 5.09 0.28
CA VAL A 138 -8.34 4.33 1.55
C VAL A 138 -9.21 4.99 2.62
N GLU A 139 -9.20 6.33 2.73
CA GLU A 139 -10.11 7.05 3.64
C GLU A 139 -11.57 6.73 3.33
N ILE A 140 -11.99 6.74 2.07
CA ILE A 140 -13.38 6.45 1.66
C ILE A 140 -13.76 4.99 1.90
N LEU A 141 -12.83 4.05 1.71
CA LEU A 141 -13.09 2.62 1.83
C LEU A 141 -13.06 2.11 3.27
N CYS A 142 -12.43 2.84 4.18
CA CYS A 142 -12.19 2.40 5.56
C CYS A 142 -12.85 3.27 6.65
N ILE A 143 -13.50 4.38 6.28
CA ILE A 143 -14.20 5.31 7.19
C ILE A 143 -15.64 5.48 6.71
#